data_AF-A0A699WQC0-F1
#
_entry.id   AF-A0A699WQC0-F1
#
_cell.length_a   1.000
_cell.length_b   1.000
_cell.length_c   1.000
_cell.angle_alpha   90.00
_cell.angle_beta   90.00
_cell.angle_gamma   90.00
#
_symmetry.space_group_name_H-M   'P 1'
#
loop_
_entity.id
_entity.type
_entity.pdbx_description
1 polymer ?
#
loop_
_entity_poly.entity_id
_entity_poly.type
_entity_poly.pdbx_seq_one_letter_code
_entity_poly.pdbx_strand_id
1 'polypeptide(L)'
;NVNNTNGRNGRNGGNGGNNGCTYKGFMACNPKEYNGKGGAISLTRWIEKIENVIDNNGCVENQIVKYVASSFVNNALTWWNTQVQARGREAAIGMSWANFKAFLVEEFCPSNEVEKLESEFWNHKMVGANH
;
A
#
# COMPACT_ATOMS: atom_id res chain seq x y z
N ASN A 1 8.49 -25.67 -48.93
CA ASN A 1 9.01 -24.29 -48.94
C ASN A 1 9.30 -23.91 -47.49
N VAL A 2 10.57 -24.00 -47.09
CA VAL A 2 11.09 -23.55 -45.80
C VAL A 2 11.37 -22.04 -45.94
N ASN A 3 11.13 -21.25 -44.88
CA ASN A 3 11.78 -19.97 -44.49
C ASN A 3 10.94 -19.37 -43.32
N ASN A 4 11.36 -19.37 -42.04
CA ASN A 4 12.41 -18.57 -41.37
C ASN A 4 12.24 -17.05 -41.63
N THR A 5 12.12 -16.09 -40.68
CA THR A 5 12.81 -15.80 -39.41
C THR A 5 12.09 -14.67 -38.64
N ASN A 6 12.14 -14.71 -37.30
CA ASN A 6 12.34 -13.61 -36.32
C ASN A 6 11.97 -12.14 -36.61
N GLY A 7 11.26 -11.53 -35.65
CA GLY A 7 11.26 -10.08 -35.39
C GLY A 7 10.85 -9.77 -33.94
N ARG A 8 11.76 -9.96 -32.98
CA ARG A 8 12.53 -8.89 -32.29
C ARG A 8 11.73 -7.99 -31.33
N ASN A 9 11.97 -8.25 -30.04
CA ASN A 9 12.24 -7.28 -28.98
C ASN A 9 12.04 -5.81 -29.34
N GLY A 10 10.93 -5.23 -28.86
CA GLY A 10 10.77 -3.79 -28.69
C GLY A 10 11.22 -3.34 -27.30
N ARG A 11 12.48 -3.57 -26.93
CA ARG A 11 13.15 -2.71 -25.94
C ARG A 11 13.84 -1.63 -26.75
N ASN A 12 13.26 -0.44 -26.81
CA ASN A 12 13.97 0.72 -27.33
C ASN A 12 13.41 2.02 -26.74
N GLY A 13 14.32 2.91 -26.37
CA GLY A 13 14.06 4.34 -26.18
C GLY A 13 14.38 4.84 -24.78
N GLY A 14 15.67 5.02 -24.48
CA GLY A 14 16.11 5.69 -23.26
C GLY A 14 15.62 7.15 -23.20
N ASN A 15 15.27 7.58 -21.99
CA ASN A 15 15.36 8.97 -21.58
C ASN A 15 15.84 9.00 -20.12
N GLY A 16 16.93 9.73 -19.89
CA GLY A 16 17.70 9.76 -18.64
C GLY A 16 16.99 10.51 -17.51
N GLY A 17 15.93 9.91 -16.98
CA GLY A 17 15.29 10.28 -15.73
C GLY A 17 14.77 9.01 -15.06
N ASN A 18 14.89 8.92 -13.73
CA ASN A 18 14.24 7.85 -12.98
C ASN A 18 12.73 8.12 -13.02
N ASN A 19 12.08 7.75 -14.13
CA ASN A 19 10.66 8.05 -14.41
C ASN A 19 9.70 7.20 -13.55
N GLY A 20 10.24 6.35 -12.68
CA GLY A 20 9.52 5.41 -11.85
C GLY A 20 8.66 4.44 -12.64
N CYS A 21 7.66 3.90 -11.97
CA CYS A 21 6.76 2.91 -12.53
C CYS A 21 5.55 3.56 -13.23
N THR A 22 4.99 2.87 -14.20
CA THR A 22 3.73 3.30 -14.82
C THR A 22 2.53 2.79 -14.02
N TYR A 23 1.42 3.53 -14.03
CA TYR A 23 0.16 3.05 -13.44
C TYR A 23 -0.27 1.69 -14.02
N LYS A 24 -0.05 1.47 -15.33
CA LYS A 24 -0.31 0.18 -15.98
C LYS A 24 0.55 -0.94 -15.40
N GLY A 25 1.84 -0.68 -15.14
CA GLY A 25 2.74 -1.64 -14.49
C GLY A 25 2.32 -1.95 -13.06
N PHE A 26 1.93 -0.92 -12.30
CA PHE A 26 1.35 -1.09 -10.96
C PHE A 26 0.12 -2.00 -10.98
N MET A 27 -0.86 -1.70 -11.85
CA MET A 27 -2.09 -2.50 -11.97
C MET A 27 -1.86 -3.91 -12.52
N ALA A 28 -0.84 -4.11 -13.36
CA ALA A 28 -0.47 -5.43 -13.88
C ALA A 28 -0.01 -6.39 -12.77
N CYS A 29 0.49 -5.88 -11.64
CA CYS A 29 0.82 -6.68 -10.46
C CYS A 29 -0.40 -7.04 -9.61
N ASN A 30 -1.61 -6.67 -10.04
CA ASN A 30 -2.87 -6.91 -9.35
C ASN A 30 -2.81 -6.49 -7.87
N PRO A 31 -2.64 -5.18 -7.60
CA PRO A 31 -2.52 -4.68 -6.24
C PRO A 31 -3.77 -5.10 -5.44
N LYS A 32 -3.55 -5.59 -4.23
CA LYS A 32 -4.66 -6.03 -3.37
C LYS A 32 -5.52 -4.83 -3.02
N GLU A 33 -6.84 -4.99 -3.07
CA GLU A 33 -7.76 -3.95 -2.61
C GLU A 33 -7.83 -3.90 -1.07
N TYR A 34 -8.13 -2.73 -0.53
CA TYR A 34 -8.40 -2.54 0.89
C TYR A 34 -9.76 -1.89 1.11
N ASN A 35 -10.60 -2.54 1.92
CA ASN A 35 -11.97 -2.11 2.20
C ASN A 35 -12.15 -1.39 3.54
N GLY A 36 -11.07 -1.20 4.31
CA GLY A 36 -11.13 -0.58 5.64
C GLY A 36 -11.57 -1.51 6.77
N LYS A 37 -11.55 -2.85 6.58
CA LYS A 37 -11.99 -3.84 7.58
C LYS A 37 -10.88 -4.80 7.99
N GLY A 38 -11.04 -5.41 9.16
CA GLY A 38 -10.16 -6.47 9.69
C GLY A 38 -9.02 -5.96 10.59
N GLY A 39 -9.05 -4.69 10.99
CA GLY A 39 -8.13 -4.10 11.96
C GLY A 39 -6.66 -4.10 11.54
N ALA A 40 -5.78 -3.99 12.53
CA ALA A 40 -4.34 -3.87 12.35
C ALA A 40 -3.74 -4.98 11.47
N ILE A 41 -4.11 -6.24 11.71
CA ILE A 41 -3.56 -7.39 10.97
C ILE A 41 -3.93 -7.32 9.48
N SER A 42 -5.17 -6.96 9.16
CA SER A 42 -5.64 -6.83 7.77
C SER A 42 -4.91 -5.69 7.06
N LEU A 43 -4.77 -4.55 7.74
CA LEU A 43 -4.04 -3.38 7.24
C LEU A 43 -2.57 -3.71 6.99
N THR A 44 -1.87 -4.32 7.96
CA THR A 44 -0.45 -4.68 7.83
C THR A 44 -0.21 -5.59 6.63
N ARG A 45 -1.01 -6.66 6.47
CA ARG A 45 -0.90 -7.57 5.32
C ARG A 45 -1.16 -6.89 3.99
N TRP A 46 -2.06 -5.89 3.97
CA TRP A 46 -2.32 -5.12 2.76
C TRP A 46 -1.15 -4.19 2.43
N ILE A 47 -0.58 -3.49 3.42
CA ILE A 47 0.62 -2.65 3.27
C ILE A 47 1.79 -3.46 2.73
N GLU A 48 2.10 -4.61 3.33
CA GLU A 48 3.19 -5.50 2.88
C GLU A 48 3.02 -5.92 1.40
N LYS A 49 1.78 -6.22 0.99
CA LYS A 49 1.48 -6.61 -0.39
C LYS A 49 1.70 -5.45 -1.36
N ILE A 50 1.33 -4.23 -0.96
CA ILE A 50 1.52 -3.02 -1.73
C ILE A 50 3.02 -2.66 -1.84
N GLU A 51 3.79 -2.78 -0.76
CA GLU A 51 5.23 -2.57 -0.75
C GLU A 51 5.95 -3.52 -1.72
N ASN A 52 5.55 -4.80 -1.75
CA ASN A 52 6.06 -5.74 -2.74
C ASN A 52 5.77 -5.31 -4.20
N VAL A 53 4.58 -4.74 -4.46
CA VAL A 53 4.22 -4.21 -5.79
C VAL A 53 5.06 -2.98 -6.15
N ILE A 54 5.30 -2.09 -5.18
CA ILE A 54 6.12 -0.88 -5.35
C ILE A 54 7.56 -1.26 -5.71
N ASP A 55 8.15 -2.19 -4.96
CA ASP A 55 9.53 -2.65 -5.12
C ASP A 55 9.72 -3.34 -6.46
N ASN A 56 8.84 -4.27 -6.83
CA ASN A 56 8.93 -5.02 -8.09
C ASN A 56 8.82 -4.12 -9.32
N ASN A 57 8.07 -3.02 -9.22
CA ASN A 57 7.82 -2.12 -10.34
C ASN A 57 8.77 -0.91 -10.39
N GLY A 58 9.58 -0.68 -9.36
CA GLY A 58 10.48 0.47 -9.28
C GLY A 58 9.74 1.81 -9.20
N CYS A 59 8.62 1.86 -8.47
CA CYS A 59 7.86 3.11 -8.31
C CYS A 59 8.68 4.14 -7.50
N VAL A 60 8.68 5.39 -7.95
CA VAL A 60 9.32 6.50 -7.21
C VAL A 60 8.34 7.14 -6.24
N GLU A 61 8.86 7.79 -5.20
CA GLU A 61 8.10 8.31 -4.05
C GLU A 61 6.81 9.06 -4.43
N ASN A 62 6.88 9.99 -5.38
CA ASN A 62 5.75 10.84 -5.78
C ASN A 62 4.66 10.11 -6.60
N GLN A 63 4.87 8.84 -6.95
CA GLN A 63 3.90 8.00 -7.65
C GLN A 63 3.15 7.08 -6.69
N ILE A 64 3.76 6.73 -5.55
CA ILE A 64 3.29 5.66 -4.69
C ILE A 64 1.86 5.94 -4.20
N VAL A 65 1.65 7.04 -3.47
CA VAL A 65 0.34 7.35 -2.88
C VAL A 65 -0.73 7.51 -3.95
N LYS A 66 -0.37 8.14 -5.08
CA LYS A 66 -1.27 8.29 -6.24
C LYS A 66 -1.82 6.95 -6.73
N TYR A 67 -0.96 5.94 -6.84
CA TYR A 67 -1.34 4.62 -7.36
C TYR A 67 -2.01 3.77 -6.28
N VAL A 68 -1.48 3.77 -5.07
CA VAL A 68 -2.03 3.00 -3.95
C VAL A 68 -3.45 3.44 -3.61
N ALA A 69 -3.74 4.74 -3.66
CA ALA A 69 -5.09 5.26 -3.46
C ALA A 69 -6.15 4.64 -4.38
N SER A 70 -5.76 4.17 -5.57
CA SER A 70 -6.68 3.50 -6.51
C SER A 70 -7.12 2.11 -6.07
N SER A 71 -6.45 1.51 -5.07
CA SER A 71 -6.79 0.20 -4.51
C SER A 71 -7.73 0.27 -3.30
N PHE A 72 -8.17 1.47 -2.90
CA PHE A 72 -9.18 1.61 -1.86
C PHE A 72 -10.58 1.35 -2.41
N VAL A 73 -11.37 0.62 -1.62
CA VAL A 73 -12.78 0.34 -1.90
C VAL A 73 -13.62 0.57 -0.64
N ASN A 74 -14.94 0.70 -0.80
CA ASN A 74 -15.90 0.83 0.30
C ASN A 74 -15.48 1.91 1.33
N ASN A 75 -15.44 1.57 2.62
CA ASN A 75 -15.14 2.50 3.71
C ASN A 75 -13.78 3.19 3.53
N ALA A 76 -12.77 2.47 3.06
CA ALA A 76 -11.45 3.05 2.82
C ALA A 76 -11.47 4.08 1.68
N LEU A 77 -12.27 3.86 0.64
CA LEU A 77 -12.43 4.82 -0.44
C LEU A 77 -13.18 6.07 0.03
N THR A 78 -14.24 5.91 0.82
CA THR A 78 -14.97 7.03 1.43
C THR A 78 -14.05 7.86 2.32
N TRP A 79 -13.28 7.20 3.18
CA TRP A 79 -12.28 7.86 4.00
C TRP A 79 -11.28 8.64 3.15
N TRP A 80 -10.63 8.00 2.18
CA TRP A 80 -9.62 8.65 1.35
C TRP A 80 -10.17 9.89 0.60
N ASN A 81 -11.41 9.81 0.10
CA ASN A 81 -12.08 10.95 -0.54
C ASN A 81 -12.27 12.12 0.43
N THR A 82 -12.66 11.86 1.68
CA THR A 82 -12.75 12.89 2.73
C THR A 82 -11.39 13.54 2.98
N GLN A 83 -10.32 12.76 3.00
CA GLN A 83 -8.96 13.26 3.22
C GLN A 83 -8.46 14.14 2.06
N VAL A 84 -8.79 13.75 0.83
CA VAL A 84 -8.54 14.55 -0.38
C VAL A 84 -9.33 15.86 -0.36
N GLN A 85 -10.58 15.84 0.09
CA GLN A 85 -11.40 17.05 0.21
C GLN A 85 -10.86 18.00 1.29
N ALA A 86 -10.46 17.48 2.44
CA ALA A 86 -9.99 18.28 3.57
C ALA A 86 -8.63 18.95 3.31
N ARG A 87 -7.70 18.27 2.63
CA ARG A 87 -6.33 18.77 2.40
C ARG A 87 -6.11 19.35 1.01
N GLY A 88 -6.99 19.04 0.07
CA GLY A 88 -6.77 19.26 -1.36
C GLY A 88 -6.00 18.10 -2.01
N ARG A 89 -6.31 17.85 -3.28
CA ARG A 89 -5.82 16.70 -4.04
C ARG A 89 -4.30 16.63 -4.14
N GLU A 90 -3.65 17.73 -4.47
CA GLU A 90 -2.19 17.75 -4.65
C GLU A 90 -1.46 17.51 -3.33
N ALA A 91 -1.93 18.10 -2.22
CA ALA A 91 -1.36 17.87 -0.91
C ALA A 91 -1.57 16.42 -0.43
N ALA A 92 -2.78 15.87 -0.65
CA ALA A 92 -3.08 14.49 -0.27
C ALA A 92 -2.25 13.48 -1.07
N ILE A 93 -2.16 13.63 -2.39
CA ILE A 93 -1.41 12.70 -3.25
C ILE A 93 0.11 12.89 -3.11
N GLY A 94 0.57 14.11 -2.79
CA GLY A 94 1.98 14.46 -2.64
C GLY A 94 2.60 14.03 -1.31
N MET A 95 1.86 13.40 -0.40
CA MET A 95 2.43 12.91 0.86
C MET A 95 3.41 11.76 0.63
N SER A 96 4.42 11.66 1.48
CA SER A 96 5.35 10.52 1.45
C SER A 96 4.63 9.21 1.80
N TRP A 97 5.18 8.09 1.33
CA TRP A 97 4.64 6.76 1.66
C TRP A 97 4.66 6.52 3.17
N ALA A 98 5.69 6.99 3.86
CA ALA A 98 5.80 6.88 5.32
C ALA A 98 4.66 7.62 6.04
N ASN A 99 4.36 8.86 5.65
CA ASN A 99 3.27 9.63 6.25
C ASN A 99 1.91 9.02 5.92
N PHE A 100 1.73 8.51 4.70
CA PHE A 100 0.50 7.83 4.30
C PHE A 100 0.24 6.57 5.13
N LYS A 101 1.27 5.74 5.37
CA LYS A 101 1.15 4.56 6.24
C LYS A 101 0.78 4.92 7.67
N ALA A 102 1.40 5.96 8.24
CA ALA A 102 1.05 6.44 9.58
C ALA A 102 -0.43 6.86 9.64
N PHE A 103 -0.92 7.54 8.60
CA PHE A 103 -2.29 8.00 8.54
C PHE A 103 -3.31 6.87 8.40
N LEU A 104 -2.95 5.80 7.68
CA LEU A 104 -3.75 4.58 7.64
C LEU A 104 -3.82 3.87 8.98
N VAL A 105 -2.71 3.82 9.72
CA VAL A 105 -2.68 3.21 11.06
C VAL A 105 -3.54 4.01 12.02
N GLU A 106 -3.45 5.34 12.00
CA GLU A 106 -4.29 6.22 12.82
C GLU A 106 -5.79 5.99 12.58
N GLU A 107 -6.21 5.85 11.32
CA GLU A 107 -7.62 5.63 10.97
C GLU A 107 -8.10 4.21 11.28
N PHE A 108 -7.34 3.18 10.88
CA PHE A 108 -7.82 1.81 10.81
C PHE A 108 -7.27 0.89 11.91
N CYS A 109 -6.37 1.38 12.76
CA CYS A 109 -5.85 0.69 13.95
C CYS A 109 -6.18 1.50 15.21
N PRO A 110 -7.45 1.49 15.67
CA PRO A 110 -7.86 2.33 16.79
C PRO A 110 -7.17 1.89 18.08
N SER A 111 -6.77 2.86 18.91
CA SER A 111 -5.92 2.64 20.10
C SER A 111 -6.50 1.64 21.10
N ASN A 112 -7.82 1.51 21.19
CA ASN A 112 -8.48 0.54 22.06
C ASN A 112 -8.19 -0.93 21.69
N GLU A 113 -7.96 -1.23 20.40
CA GLU A 113 -7.55 -2.57 19.96
C GLU A 113 -6.09 -2.85 20.35
N VAL A 114 -5.23 -1.83 20.31
CA VAL A 114 -3.83 -1.91 20.75
C VAL A 114 -3.76 -2.14 22.26
N GLU A 115 -4.49 -1.33 23.05
CA GLU A 115 -4.57 -1.47 24.50
C GLU A 115 -5.11 -2.85 24.92
N LYS A 116 -6.10 -3.38 24.18
CA LYS A 116 -6.63 -4.72 24.42
C LYS A 116 -5.56 -5.79 24.19
N LEU A 117 -4.84 -5.73 23.07
CA LEU A 117 -3.74 -6.67 22.78
C LEU A 117 -2.62 -6.58 23.81
N GLU A 118 -2.26 -5.37 24.25
CA GLU A 118 -1.29 -5.16 25.34
C GLU A 118 -1.78 -5.80 26.64
N SER A 119 -3.05 -5.58 27.00
CA SER A 119 -3.64 -6.17 28.20
C SER A 119 -3.66 -7.71 28.16
N GLU A 120 -4.02 -8.31 27.02
CA GLU A 120 -3.99 -9.76 26.82
C GLU A 120 -2.56 -10.30 26.92
N PHE A 121 -1.59 -9.62 26.31
CA PHE A 121 -0.17 -9.99 26.39
C PHE A 121 0.36 -9.97 27.84
N TRP A 122 0.04 -8.91 28.59
CA TRP A 122 0.43 -8.79 30.00
C TRP A 122 -0.22 -9.87 30.87
N ASN A 123 -1.50 -10.16 30.65
CA ASN A 123 -2.23 -11.19 31.39
C ASN A 123 -1.73 -12.61 31.07
N HIS A 124 -1.28 -12.87 29.85
CA HIS A 124 -0.70 -14.17 29.47
C HIS A 124 0.73 -14.40 29.96
N LYS A 125 1.49 -13.34 30.31
CA LYS A 125 2.86 -13.46 30.83
C LYS A 125 2.95 -13.80 32.33
N MET A 126 1.81 -13.86 33.04
CA MET A 126 1.74 -14.00 34.51
C MET A 126 1.13 -15.33 35.00
N VAL A 127 1.40 -16.44 34.31
CA VAL A 127 1.25 -17.78 34.91
C VAL A 127 2.64 -18.30 35.26
N GLY A 128 3.25 -17.71 36.29
CA GLY A 128 4.40 -18.28 36.96
C GLY A 128 3.97 -19.53 37.70
N ALA A 129 4.52 -20.68 37.31
CA ALA A 129 4.34 -21.95 38.01
C ALA A 129 4.82 -21.80 39.46
N ASN A 130 3.87 -21.72 40.39
CA ASN A 130 4.14 -21.99 41.80
C ASN A 130 4.06 -23.51 41.97
N HIS A 131 5.21 -24.17 42.09
CA HIS A 131 5.31 -25.55 42.55
C HIS A 131 6.56 -25.76 43.40
#